data_AF-A0A1Y3VAH0-F1
#
_entry.id   AF-A0A1Y3VAH0-F1
#
_cell.length_a   1.000
_cell.length_b   1.000
_cell.length_c   1.000
_cell.angle_alpha   90.00
_cell.angle_beta   90.00
_cell.angle_gamma   90.00
#
_symmetry.space_group_name_H-M   'P 1'
#
loop_
_entity.id
_entity.type
_entity.pdbx_description
1 polymer ?
#
loop_
_entity_poly.entity_id
_entity_poly.type
_entity_poly.pdbx_seq_one_letter_code
_entity_poly.pdbx_strand_id
1 'polypeptide(L)'
;MPAPTIPAAVPAPAVPTAATVPADPTAPQPLTLFLRQTEQRFGVRIACKRFDPDTVRIRFGAFRIRSYSLDETLDNLLRPADLVWSRRNDPDGRPRITVRPYEYHRRTPADGEKLLRWLASLAPDSASWEHRRTMLLAEARAALDLGPFLRGLAADPDVRLGRAVRRDGYTTQNYALETLPGLYVCGTIYAPLTKGPHPLIVSPAGHWEGGRYRPDQQLRMATFARMGAVAVDMDIFGWGDSERQVGRDAHTQRYSMQIQTLWSKAVTDWVLAARRDIDTARLAATGGSGGATHALLLALVDGRFAALAPVVHLVSHFDGGCPCESGRPVTLAGGGSCMPELLAAVMAPRPTLVVSDGGDWTATCPTLEYPFLQRIWGFYGAADAVRNAHFADERHDYGANKRRAVYAFFAETLGLDPAQADESRVELLPESALRSFGDELPERALRSRDELERMLEKLE
;
A
#
# COMPACT_ATOMS: atom_id res chain seq x y z
N MET A 1 68.80 -24.94 -1.47
CA MET A 1 67.53 -24.64 -0.78
C MET A 1 67.35 -23.13 -0.80
N PRO A 2 66.32 -22.57 -1.46
CA PRO A 2 66.05 -21.14 -1.37
C PRO A 2 65.36 -20.83 -0.03
N ALA A 3 65.74 -19.71 0.58
CA ALA A 3 65.21 -19.23 1.84
C ALA A 3 63.72 -18.85 1.72
N PRO A 4 62.91 -18.98 2.80
CA PRO A 4 61.51 -18.63 2.75
C PRO A 4 61.34 -17.11 2.65
N THR A 5 60.57 -16.66 1.66
CA THR A 5 60.13 -15.27 1.53
C THR A 5 59.10 -14.95 2.62
N ILE A 6 59.43 -13.99 3.47
CA ILE A 6 58.51 -13.43 4.47
C ILE A 6 57.44 -12.60 3.72
N PRO A 7 56.14 -12.81 3.96
CA PRO A 7 55.10 -12.01 3.33
C PRO A 7 55.20 -10.55 3.78
N ALA A 8 55.01 -9.63 2.82
CA ALA A 8 55.02 -8.20 3.07
C ALA A 8 53.98 -7.83 4.14
N ALA A 9 54.40 -7.02 5.12
CA ALA A 9 53.53 -6.52 6.18
C ALA A 9 52.34 -5.77 5.57
N VAL A 10 51.13 -6.12 6.01
CA VAL A 10 49.92 -5.35 5.73
C VAL A 10 50.14 -3.92 6.25
N PRO A 11 49.89 -2.86 5.45
CA PRO A 11 50.10 -1.50 5.91
C PRO A 11 49.21 -1.23 7.14
N ALA A 12 49.81 -0.65 8.18
CA ALA A 12 49.08 -0.25 9.37
C ALA A 12 47.96 0.74 8.98
N PRO A 13 46.75 0.63 9.58
CA PRO A 13 45.69 1.60 9.33
C PRO A 13 46.19 3.02 9.67
N ALA A 14 45.85 3.98 8.82
CA ALA A 14 46.21 5.38 9.02
C ALA A 14 45.77 5.84 10.42
N VAL A 15 46.69 6.49 11.15
CA VAL A 15 46.39 7.12 12.45
C VAL A 15 45.28 8.15 12.21
N PRO A 16 44.13 8.06 12.91
CA PRO A 16 43.05 9.02 12.72
C PRO A 16 43.54 10.42 13.12
N THR A 17 43.22 11.41 12.28
CA THR A 17 43.43 12.83 12.58
C THR A 17 42.73 13.21 13.89
N ALA A 18 43.39 14.04 14.70
CA ALA A 18 42.84 14.48 15.99
C ALA A 18 41.47 15.13 15.80
N ALA A 19 40.43 14.53 16.39
CA ALA A 19 39.10 15.12 16.39
C ALA A 19 39.10 16.33 17.34
N THR A 20 38.61 17.48 16.87
CA THR A 20 38.35 18.64 17.74
C THR A 20 37.29 18.28 18.76
N VAL A 21 37.71 18.12 20.03
CA VAL A 21 36.80 17.93 21.16
C VAL A 21 36.09 19.27 21.42
N PRO A 22 34.75 19.29 21.53
CA PRO A 22 34.02 20.50 21.90
C PRO A 22 34.50 21.06 23.24
N ALA A 23 34.46 22.39 23.40
CA ALA A 23 34.85 23.06 24.65
C ALA A 23 34.05 22.57 25.87
N ASP A 24 32.79 22.16 25.67
CA ASP A 24 32.00 21.38 26.63
C ASP A 24 31.41 20.15 25.91
N PRO A 25 31.99 18.95 26.08
CA PRO A 25 31.52 17.74 25.41
C PRO A 25 30.21 17.17 25.99
N THR A 26 29.70 17.76 27.08
CA THR A 26 28.47 17.33 27.76
C THR A 26 27.24 18.12 27.33
N ALA A 27 27.43 19.35 26.84
CA ALA A 27 26.35 20.21 26.37
C ALA A 27 25.59 19.61 25.17
N PRO A 28 24.28 19.90 25.01
CA PRO A 28 23.55 19.57 23.79
C PRO A 28 24.12 20.35 22.59
N GLN A 29 24.47 19.63 21.52
CA GLN A 29 24.99 20.24 20.28
C GLN A 29 24.15 19.82 19.05
N PRO A 30 24.17 20.60 17.95
CA PRO A 30 23.44 20.25 16.73
C PRO A 30 23.90 18.91 16.17
N LEU A 31 22.97 18.11 15.65
CA LEU A 31 23.28 16.82 15.02
C LEU A 31 24.23 16.99 13.83
N THR A 32 24.09 18.08 13.05
CA THR A 32 24.97 18.41 11.91
C THR A 32 26.45 18.34 12.25
N LEU A 33 26.84 18.79 13.45
CA LEU A 33 28.22 18.74 13.91
C LEU A 33 28.75 17.29 13.93
N PHE A 34 27.98 16.38 14.54
CA PHE A 34 28.36 14.98 14.69
C PHE A 34 28.26 14.20 13.38
N LEU A 35 27.32 14.55 12.50
CA LEU A 35 27.23 13.96 11.17
C LEU A 35 28.45 14.31 10.32
N ARG A 36 28.90 15.58 10.31
CA ARG A 36 30.12 15.98 9.59
C ARG A 36 31.36 15.27 10.12
N GLN A 37 31.47 15.12 11.44
CA GLN A 37 32.57 14.35 12.05
C GLN A 37 32.53 12.88 11.62
N THR A 38 31.33 12.30 11.52
CA THR A 38 31.12 10.91 11.09
C THR A 38 31.45 10.74 9.60
N GLU A 39 31.03 11.67 8.73
CA GLU A 39 31.40 11.70 7.31
C GLU A 39 32.92 11.72 7.12
N GLN A 40 33.59 12.65 7.78
CA GLN A 40 35.05 12.79 7.70
C GLN A 40 35.77 11.55 8.21
N ARG A 41 35.31 10.99 9.33
CA ARG A 41 35.96 9.85 9.99
C ARG A 41 35.84 8.56 9.19
N PHE A 42 34.66 8.27 8.66
CA PHE A 42 34.37 6.99 8.01
C PHE A 42 34.40 7.06 6.48
N GLY A 43 34.65 8.24 5.91
CA GLY A 43 34.71 8.43 4.46
C GLY A 43 33.36 8.19 3.77
N VAL A 44 32.26 8.54 4.43
CA VAL A 44 30.89 8.36 3.92
C VAL A 44 30.22 9.69 3.59
N ARG A 45 29.15 9.64 2.79
CA ARG A 45 28.25 10.79 2.58
C ARG A 45 26.97 10.58 3.35
N ILE A 46 26.54 11.56 4.14
CA ILE A 46 25.31 11.50 4.92
C ILE A 46 24.31 12.53 4.36
N ALA A 47 23.13 12.06 3.96
CA ALA A 47 22.03 12.90 3.51
C ALA A 47 20.87 12.83 4.51
N CYS A 48 20.46 13.99 5.06
CA CYS A 48 19.27 14.10 5.90
C CYS A 48 18.04 14.37 5.04
N LYS A 49 16.92 13.68 5.30
CA LYS A 49 15.67 13.86 4.57
C LYS A 49 14.51 14.15 5.51
N ARG A 50 13.68 15.14 5.13
CA ARG A 50 12.45 15.56 5.84
C ARG A 50 12.67 16.23 7.21
N PHE A 51 13.89 16.60 7.54
CA PHE A 51 14.20 17.40 8.72
C PHE A 51 15.49 18.17 8.50
N ASP A 52 15.69 19.24 9.28
CA ASP A 52 16.94 19.98 9.35
C ASP A 52 17.80 19.46 10.53
N PRO A 53 19.00 18.89 10.27
CA PRO A 53 19.86 18.39 11.35
C PRO A 53 20.37 19.46 12.31
N ASP A 54 20.30 20.75 11.97
CA ASP A 54 20.63 21.82 12.91
C ASP A 54 19.55 21.99 13.98
N THR A 55 18.31 21.56 13.73
CA THR A 55 17.22 21.62 14.71
C THR A 55 17.28 20.51 15.76
N VAL A 56 18.03 19.43 15.49
CA VAL A 56 18.14 18.26 16.37
C VAL A 56 19.31 18.43 17.34
N ARG A 57 19.06 18.29 18.64
CA ARG A 57 20.06 18.51 19.71
C ARG A 57 20.46 17.20 20.37
N ILE A 58 21.74 16.85 20.24
CA ILE A 58 22.31 15.62 20.79
C ILE A 58 23.10 15.93 22.06
N ARG A 59 22.64 15.39 23.19
CA ARG A 59 23.38 15.43 24.46
C ARG A 59 24.48 14.39 24.47
N PHE A 60 25.65 14.73 25.03
CA PHE A 60 26.82 13.86 25.11
C PHE A 60 27.26 13.32 23.74
N GLY A 61 27.09 14.10 22.66
CA GLY A 61 27.25 13.59 21.29
C GLY A 61 28.66 13.08 20.97
N ALA A 62 29.70 13.73 21.50
CA ALA A 62 31.08 13.25 21.36
C ALA A 62 31.27 11.84 21.95
N PHE A 63 30.59 11.53 23.07
CA PHE A 63 30.63 10.21 23.73
C PHE A 63 29.82 9.14 23.02
N ARG A 64 29.02 9.50 22.00
CA ARG A 64 28.22 8.56 21.20
C ARG A 64 28.98 8.03 19.98
N ILE A 65 30.08 8.67 19.59
CA ILE A 65 30.91 8.25 18.49
C ILE A 65 31.74 7.02 18.90
N ARG A 66 31.68 5.96 18.10
CA ARG A 66 32.50 4.76 18.25
C ARG A 66 33.56 4.75 17.18
N SER A 67 34.80 4.96 17.61
CA SER A 67 35.96 5.13 16.75
C SER A 67 36.15 4.05 15.68
N TYR A 68 35.64 2.86 15.95
CA TYR A 68 35.84 1.62 15.21
C TYR A 68 34.59 1.16 14.44
N SER A 69 33.42 1.80 14.60
CA SER A 69 32.16 1.32 14.03
C SER A 69 31.27 2.49 13.59
N LEU A 70 31.03 2.58 12.27
CA LEU A 70 30.10 3.53 11.67
C LEU A 70 28.67 3.24 12.14
N ASP A 71 28.27 1.97 12.12
CA ASP A 71 26.91 1.53 12.43
C ASP A 71 26.56 1.84 13.89
N GLU A 72 27.45 1.53 14.84
CA GLU A 72 27.25 1.89 16.25
C GLU A 72 27.25 3.40 16.46
N THR A 73 28.10 4.14 15.73
CA THR A 73 28.11 5.61 15.80
C THR A 73 26.77 6.19 15.35
N LEU A 74 26.26 5.74 14.20
CA LEU A 74 24.98 6.18 13.67
C LEU A 74 23.83 5.76 14.61
N ASP A 75 23.81 4.53 15.10
CA ASP A 75 22.77 4.06 16.02
C ASP A 75 22.75 4.87 17.33
N ASN A 76 23.91 5.14 17.92
CA ASN A 76 24.01 5.90 19.17
C ASN A 76 23.62 7.38 19.02
N LEU A 77 23.90 7.96 17.85
CA LEU A 77 23.57 9.36 17.55
C LEU A 77 22.10 9.52 17.15
N LEU A 78 21.56 8.61 16.35
CA LEU A 78 20.30 8.80 15.63
C LEU A 78 19.09 8.21 16.37
N ARG A 79 19.18 6.96 16.87
CA ARG A 79 18.01 6.30 17.48
C ARG A 79 17.45 7.06 18.69
N PRO A 80 18.27 7.63 19.58
CA PRO A 80 17.77 8.41 20.71
C PRO A 80 17.11 9.74 20.31
N ALA A 81 17.26 10.16 19.06
CA ALA A 81 16.61 11.32 18.47
C ALA A 81 15.43 10.95 17.56
N ASP A 82 14.95 9.71 17.63
CA ASP A 82 13.89 9.16 16.77
C ASP A 82 14.22 9.24 15.27
N LEU A 83 15.51 9.06 14.96
CA LEU A 83 16.04 9.03 13.60
C LEU A 83 16.57 7.63 13.27
N VAL A 84 16.38 7.22 12.02
CA VAL A 84 16.87 5.97 11.45
C VAL A 84 17.75 6.24 10.24
N TRP A 85 18.57 5.26 9.87
CA TRP A 85 19.48 5.38 8.75
C TRP A 85 19.44 4.14 7.84
N SER A 86 19.76 4.36 6.57
CA SER A 86 20.00 3.27 5.60
C SER A 86 21.25 3.55 4.78
N ARG A 87 21.94 2.47 4.38
CA ARG A 87 23.13 2.52 3.53
C ARG A 87 22.78 2.12 2.10
N ARG A 88 23.31 2.87 1.14
CA ARG A 88 23.36 2.49 -0.28
C ARG A 88 24.78 2.67 -0.78
N ASN A 89 25.23 1.75 -1.63
CA ASN A 89 26.49 1.91 -2.34
C ASN A 89 26.22 2.76 -3.59
N ASP A 90 26.87 3.92 -3.69
CA ASP A 90 26.80 4.73 -4.90
C ASP A 90 27.78 4.19 -5.95
N PRO A 91 27.55 4.48 -7.25
CA PRO A 91 28.42 4.02 -8.34
C PRO A 91 29.88 4.47 -8.23
N ASP A 92 30.15 5.52 -7.46
CA ASP A 92 31.51 6.05 -7.18
C ASP A 92 32.22 5.32 -6.03
N GLY A 93 31.63 4.24 -5.51
CA GLY A 93 32.22 3.39 -4.48
C GLY A 93 32.17 3.94 -3.06
N ARG A 94 31.69 5.18 -2.85
CA ARG A 94 31.51 5.74 -1.51
C ARG A 94 30.14 5.34 -0.93
N PRO A 95 30.07 4.80 0.30
CA PRO A 95 28.79 4.52 0.92
C PRO A 95 28.02 5.82 1.16
N ARG A 96 26.76 5.86 0.71
CA ARG A 96 25.82 6.93 1.02
C ARG A 96 24.87 6.46 2.12
N ILE A 97 24.86 7.21 3.21
CA ILE A 97 23.94 7.05 4.33
C ILE A 97 22.79 8.04 4.14
N THR A 98 21.56 7.55 4.22
CA THR A 98 20.37 8.41 4.28
C THR A 98 19.83 8.37 5.70
N VAL A 99 19.70 9.52 6.33
CA VAL A 99 19.09 9.71 7.66
C VAL A 99 17.70 10.31 7.49
N ARG A 100 16.74 9.80 8.24
CA ARG A 100 15.33 10.23 8.20
C ARG A 100 14.67 10.01 9.56
N PRO A 101 13.55 10.69 9.86
CA PRO A 101 12.73 10.36 11.02
C PRO A 101 12.28 8.89 10.99
N TYR A 102 12.01 8.34 12.17
CA TYR A 102 11.37 7.04 12.28
C TYR A 102 10.01 7.04 11.55
N GLU A 103 9.75 5.95 10.83
CA GLU A 103 8.53 5.74 10.07
C GLU A 103 7.85 4.48 10.64
N TYR A 104 6.79 4.65 11.44
CA TYR A 104 6.12 3.52 12.14
C TYR A 104 5.67 2.39 11.20
N HIS A 105 5.29 2.76 9.97
CA HIS A 105 4.80 1.85 8.94
C HIS A 105 5.92 1.15 8.15
N ARG A 106 7.21 1.45 8.42
CA ARG A 106 8.35 0.94 7.65
C ARG A 106 9.36 0.23 8.55
N ARG A 107 9.70 -0.99 8.16
CA ARG A 107 10.73 -1.84 8.77
C ARG A 107 11.74 -2.24 7.69
N THR A 108 12.72 -3.07 8.06
CA THR A 108 13.68 -3.64 7.09
C THR A 108 13.25 -5.03 6.62
N PRO A 109 13.75 -5.51 5.46
CA PRO A 109 13.56 -6.90 5.05
C PRO A 109 13.96 -7.94 6.12
N ALA A 110 15.03 -7.67 6.88
CA ALA A 110 15.47 -8.54 7.97
C ALA A 110 14.47 -8.56 9.14
N ASP A 111 13.80 -7.44 9.42
CA ASP A 111 12.70 -7.39 10.37
C ASP A 111 11.48 -8.17 9.87
N GLY A 112 11.16 -8.04 8.58
CA GLY A 112 10.12 -8.83 7.91
C GLY A 112 10.35 -10.34 8.04
N GLU A 113 11.58 -10.80 7.78
CA GLU A 113 11.94 -12.21 7.92
C GLU A 113 11.78 -12.72 9.37
N LYS A 114 12.28 -11.94 10.35
CA LYS A 114 12.11 -12.26 11.78
C LYS A 114 10.62 -12.31 12.17
N LEU A 115 9.83 -11.36 11.68
CA LEU A 115 8.39 -11.30 11.91
C LEU A 115 7.68 -12.52 11.33
N LEU A 116 7.88 -12.84 10.05
CA LEU A 116 7.23 -13.99 9.42
C LEU A 116 7.63 -15.32 10.06
N ARG A 117 8.89 -15.47 10.51
CA ARG A 117 9.32 -16.65 11.29
C ARG A 117 8.58 -16.75 12.63
N TRP A 118 8.46 -15.64 13.35
CA TRP A 118 7.71 -15.60 14.60
C TRP A 118 6.22 -15.93 14.37
N LEU A 119 5.58 -15.31 13.37
CA LEU A 119 4.19 -15.58 13.01
C LEU A 119 3.94 -17.06 12.66
N ALA A 120 4.84 -17.67 11.88
CA ALA A 120 4.77 -19.09 11.56
C ALA A 120 4.86 -19.99 12.81
N SER A 121 5.61 -19.56 13.84
CA SER A 121 5.71 -20.29 15.11
C SER A 121 4.43 -20.23 15.96
N LEU A 122 3.60 -19.20 15.77
CA LEU A 122 2.30 -19.07 16.46
C LEU A 122 1.20 -19.92 15.82
N ALA A 123 1.38 -20.33 14.56
CA ALA A 123 0.44 -21.15 13.80
C ALA A 123 1.18 -22.32 13.13
N PRO A 124 1.68 -23.31 13.89
CA PRO A 124 2.42 -24.45 13.36
C PRO A 124 1.57 -25.38 12.48
N ASP A 125 0.26 -25.42 12.69
CA ASP A 125 -0.72 -26.28 12.03
C ASP A 125 -2.03 -25.55 11.70
N SER A 126 -2.95 -26.25 11.03
CA SER A 126 -4.25 -25.72 10.60
C SER A 126 -5.14 -25.30 11.78
N ALA A 127 -5.15 -26.04 12.88
CA ALA A 127 -5.97 -25.73 14.04
C ALA A 127 -5.50 -24.43 14.74
N SER A 128 -4.20 -24.29 14.94
CA SER A 128 -3.58 -23.08 15.50
C SER A 128 -3.75 -21.89 14.58
N TRP A 129 -3.67 -22.11 13.26
CA TRP A 129 -3.96 -21.08 12.26
C TRP A 129 -5.41 -20.60 12.33
N GLU A 130 -6.40 -21.48 12.41
CA GLU A 130 -7.82 -21.06 12.50
C GLU A 130 -8.11 -20.24 13.77
N HIS A 131 -7.48 -20.62 14.89
CA HIS A 131 -7.58 -19.82 16.12
C HIS A 131 -6.97 -18.43 15.93
N ARG A 132 -5.75 -18.35 15.40
CA ARG A 132 -5.07 -17.08 15.12
C ARG A 132 -5.84 -16.23 14.11
N ARG A 133 -6.36 -16.84 13.03
CA ARG A 133 -7.17 -16.21 12.00
C ARG A 133 -8.42 -15.56 12.58
N THR A 134 -9.12 -16.26 13.48
CA THR A 134 -10.32 -15.72 14.14
C THR A 134 -9.99 -14.46 14.96
N MET A 135 -8.92 -14.50 15.76
CA MET A 135 -8.46 -13.33 16.53
C MET A 135 -8.03 -12.18 15.62
N LEU A 136 -7.23 -12.47 14.59
CA LEU A 136 -6.76 -11.46 13.62
C LEU A 136 -7.92 -10.73 12.95
N LEU A 137 -8.93 -11.46 12.46
CA LEU A 137 -10.08 -10.85 11.79
C LEU A 137 -10.91 -9.99 12.76
N ALA A 138 -11.12 -10.46 13.99
CA ALA A 138 -11.85 -9.69 14.99
C ALA A 138 -11.12 -8.41 15.39
N GLU A 139 -9.84 -8.53 15.77
CA GLU A 139 -9.03 -7.40 16.23
C GLU A 139 -8.69 -6.42 15.09
N ALA A 140 -8.41 -6.88 13.87
CA ALA A 140 -8.15 -5.99 12.74
C ALA A 140 -9.40 -5.18 12.35
N ARG A 141 -10.60 -5.78 12.43
CA ARG A 141 -11.86 -5.05 12.21
C ARG A 141 -12.14 -4.04 13.32
N ALA A 142 -11.86 -4.41 14.57
CA ALA A 142 -11.97 -3.49 15.70
C ALA A 142 -10.97 -2.32 15.58
N ALA A 143 -9.73 -2.59 15.19
CA ALA A 143 -8.69 -1.59 14.99
C ALA A 143 -8.98 -0.65 13.82
N LEU A 144 -9.58 -1.17 12.74
CA LEU A 144 -10.06 -0.35 11.62
C LEU A 144 -11.21 0.57 12.05
N ASP A 145 -12.02 0.13 13.02
CA ASP A 145 -13.10 0.90 13.63
C ASP A 145 -14.07 1.51 12.59
N LEU A 146 -14.57 0.67 11.67
CA LEU A 146 -15.48 1.14 10.61
C LEU A 146 -16.94 1.28 11.07
N GLY A 147 -17.27 0.82 12.29
CA GLY A 147 -18.64 0.78 12.81
C GLY A 147 -19.35 2.14 12.83
N PRO A 148 -18.75 3.20 13.40
CA PRO A 148 -19.29 4.57 13.35
C PRO A 148 -19.65 5.04 11.94
N PHE A 149 -18.75 4.80 10.98
CA PHE A 149 -18.92 5.21 9.59
C PHE A 149 -20.05 4.46 8.89
N LEU A 150 -20.20 3.16 9.15
CA LEU A 150 -21.29 2.35 8.60
C LEU A 150 -22.66 2.80 9.12
N ARG A 151 -22.76 3.15 10.42
CA ARG A 151 -24.01 3.69 10.99
C ARG A 151 -24.33 5.09 10.47
N GLY A 152 -23.29 5.86 10.10
CA GLY A 152 -23.40 7.19 9.54
C GLY A 152 -23.74 7.23 8.05
N LEU A 153 -23.86 6.09 7.36
CA LEU A 153 -24.27 6.07 5.95
C LEU A 153 -25.61 6.79 5.77
N ALA A 154 -25.73 7.57 4.71
CA ALA A 154 -26.95 8.28 4.34
C ALA A 154 -28.10 7.27 4.18
N ALA A 155 -29.20 7.49 4.90
CA ALA A 155 -30.36 6.59 4.88
C ALA A 155 -31.06 6.56 3.51
N ASP A 156 -31.05 7.70 2.81
CA ASP A 156 -31.53 7.85 1.44
C ASP A 156 -30.41 8.54 0.62
N PRO A 157 -29.47 7.77 0.06
CA PRO A 157 -28.29 8.33 -0.61
C PRO A 157 -28.67 8.94 -1.97
N ASP A 158 -28.25 10.17 -2.22
CA ASP A 158 -28.27 10.75 -3.57
C ASP A 158 -27.31 9.99 -4.49
N VAL A 159 -27.85 9.35 -5.52
CA VAL A 159 -27.07 8.64 -6.55
C VAL A 159 -27.24 9.34 -7.88
N ARG A 160 -26.15 9.87 -8.41
CA ARG A 160 -26.12 10.52 -9.72
C ARG A 160 -25.39 9.66 -10.72
N LEU A 161 -26.06 9.34 -11.81
CA LEU A 161 -25.50 8.56 -12.90
C LEU A 161 -25.28 9.45 -14.12
N GLY A 162 -24.07 9.39 -14.68
CA GLY A 162 -23.79 9.94 -15.99
C GLY A 162 -24.46 9.13 -17.10
N ARG A 163 -24.39 9.65 -18.33
CA ARG A 163 -24.81 8.89 -19.52
C ARG A 163 -23.90 7.68 -19.70
N ALA A 164 -24.49 6.50 -19.87
CA ALA A 164 -23.74 5.33 -20.32
C ALA A 164 -23.29 5.53 -21.77
N VAL A 165 -21.97 5.47 -22.00
CA VAL A 165 -21.38 5.64 -23.33
C VAL A 165 -20.85 4.30 -23.83
N ARG A 166 -21.34 3.87 -24.99
CA ARG A 166 -20.91 2.64 -25.66
C ARG A 166 -19.51 2.84 -26.25
N ARG A 167 -18.65 1.85 -26.03
CA ARG A 167 -17.29 1.74 -26.55
C ARG A 167 -17.16 0.43 -27.32
N ASP A 168 -15.96 0.16 -27.83
CA ASP A 168 -15.66 -1.13 -28.43
C ASP A 168 -15.69 -2.24 -27.35
N GLY A 169 -16.75 -3.04 -27.34
CA GLY A 169 -16.90 -4.23 -26.46
C GLY A 169 -17.41 -3.95 -25.04
N TYR A 170 -17.48 -2.70 -24.61
CA TYR A 170 -17.92 -2.31 -23.25
C TYR A 170 -18.68 -0.98 -23.23
N THR A 171 -19.15 -0.58 -22.06
CA THR A 171 -19.71 0.74 -21.75
C THR A 171 -18.95 1.40 -20.61
N THR A 172 -18.97 2.73 -20.59
CA THR A 172 -18.49 3.54 -19.46
C THR A 172 -19.65 4.36 -18.90
N GLN A 173 -19.79 4.43 -17.58
CA GLN A 173 -20.78 5.25 -16.92
C GLN A 173 -20.21 5.83 -15.62
N ASN A 174 -20.07 7.16 -15.56
CA ASN A 174 -19.63 7.83 -14.34
C ASN A 174 -20.75 7.80 -13.29
N TYR A 175 -20.38 7.82 -12.02
CA TYR A 175 -21.33 7.89 -10.92
C TYR A 175 -20.80 8.78 -9.79
N ALA A 176 -21.71 9.44 -9.09
CA ALA A 176 -21.47 9.99 -7.76
C ALA A 176 -22.48 9.39 -6.80
N LEU A 177 -21.99 8.77 -5.73
CA LEU A 177 -22.77 8.12 -4.69
C LEU A 177 -22.57 8.88 -3.37
N GLU A 178 -23.64 9.44 -2.81
CA GLU A 178 -23.63 9.95 -1.44
C GLU A 178 -23.40 8.78 -0.47
N THR A 179 -22.40 8.92 0.39
CA THR A 179 -21.99 7.90 1.36
C THR A 179 -22.37 8.31 2.76
N LEU A 180 -21.69 9.31 3.32
CA LEU A 180 -22.14 10.03 4.51
C LEU A 180 -22.95 11.26 4.07
N PRO A 181 -23.81 11.85 4.92
CA PRO A 181 -24.59 13.04 4.56
C PRO A 181 -23.73 14.13 3.91
N GLY A 182 -23.97 14.38 2.61
CA GLY A 182 -23.23 15.34 1.79
C GLY A 182 -21.85 14.91 1.31
N LEU A 183 -21.31 13.76 1.71
CA LEU A 183 -20.02 13.25 1.23
C LEU A 183 -20.21 12.25 0.10
N TYR A 184 -19.68 12.55 -1.08
CA TYR A 184 -19.82 11.72 -2.27
C TYR A 184 -18.52 11.02 -2.63
N VAL A 185 -18.63 9.72 -2.92
CA VAL A 185 -17.61 8.97 -3.67
C VAL A 185 -17.96 9.04 -5.16
N CYS A 186 -16.95 9.30 -5.99
CA CYS A 186 -17.10 9.41 -7.44
C CYS A 186 -16.25 8.36 -8.15
N GLY A 187 -16.72 7.87 -9.29
CA GLY A 187 -16.02 6.82 -10.03
C GLY A 187 -16.64 6.53 -11.38
N THR A 188 -16.16 5.48 -12.03
CA THR A 188 -16.66 5.00 -13.32
C THR A 188 -16.95 3.50 -13.27
N ILE A 189 -18.12 3.11 -13.76
CA ILE A 189 -18.50 1.73 -14.03
C ILE A 189 -18.14 1.41 -15.47
N TYR A 190 -17.38 0.34 -15.66
CA TYR A 190 -17.06 -0.26 -16.94
C TYR A 190 -17.82 -1.58 -17.04
N ALA A 191 -18.72 -1.73 -18.01
CA ALA A 191 -19.55 -2.92 -18.12
C ALA A 191 -19.50 -3.55 -19.51
N PRO A 192 -19.43 -4.90 -19.62
CA PRO A 192 -19.47 -5.61 -20.89
C PRO A 192 -20.75 -5.31 -21.69
N LEU A 193 -20.67 -5.48 -23.01
CA LEU A 193 -21.85 -5.47 -23.89
C LEU A 193 -22.47 -6.86 -24.08
N THR A 194 -21.80 -7.91 -23.60
CA THR A 194 -22.30 -9.28 -23.66
C THR A 194 -23.48 -9.47 -22.71
N LYS A 195 -24.31 -10.49 -22.97
CA LYS A 195 -25.46 -10.82 -22.13
C LYS A 195 -25.06 -11.85 -21.08
N GLY A 196 -25.81 -11.88 -19.98
CA GLY A 196 -25.67 -12.91 -18.93
C GLY A 196 -25.13 -12.33 -17.63
N PRO A 197 -24.88 -13.18 -16.63
CA PRO A 197 -24.32 -12.75 -15.36
C PRO A 197 -22.81 -12.51 -15.47
N HIS A 198 -22.34 -11.40 -14.91
CA HIS A 198 -20.95 -10.93 -14.97
C HIS A 198 -20.29 -10.95 -13.59
N PRO A 199 -19.01 -11.29 -13.49
CA PRO A 199 -18.22 -10.98 -12.29
C PRO A 199 -18.21 -9.49 -12.01
N LEU A 200 -18.00 -9.11 -10.75
CA LEU A 200 -17.70 -7.73 -10.36
C LEU A 200 -16.25 -7.64 -9.92
N ILE A 201 -15.50 -6.70 -10.52
CA ILE A 201 -14.12 -6.37 -10.13
C ILE A 201 -14.10 -4.96 -9.56
N VAL A 202 -13.81 -4.83 -8.27
CA VAL A 202 -13.63 -3.53 -7.59
C VAL A 202 -12.15 -3.16 -7.64
N SER A 203 -11.82 -1.96 -8.14
CA SER A 203 -10.43 -1.54 -8.28
C SER A 203 -10.11 -0.18 -7.66
N PRO A 204 -9.85 -0.13 -6.34
CA PRO A 204 -9.33 1.06 -5.67
C PRO A 204 -7.99 1.49 -6.31
N ALA A 205 -7.83 2.80 -6.51
CA ALA A 205 -6.60 3.35 -7.08
C ALA A 205 -5.49 3.49 -6.02
N GLY A 206 -4.23 3.35 -6.47
CA GLY A 206 -3.04 3.70 -5.68
C GLY A 206 -2.59 5.14 -5.93
N HIS A 207 -1.61 5.60 -5.15
CA HIS A 207 -1.05 6.97 -5.16
C HIS A 207 -0.21 7.31 -6.39
N TRP A 208 -0.65 6.93 -7.58
CA TRP A 208 -0.08 7.41 -8.83
C TRP A 208 -0.78 8.69 -9.27
N GLU A 209 0.00 9.57 -9.91
CA GLU A 209 -0.52 10.82 -10.46
C GLU A 209 -1.73 10.58 -11.37
N GLY A 210 -2.73 11.45 -11.27
CA GLY A 210 -4.02 11.29 -11.96
C GLY A 210 -4.99 10.29 -11.29
N GLY A 211 -4.60 9.56 -10.24
CA GLY A 211 -5.50 8.65 -9.52
C GLY A 211 -6.19 7.67 -10.48
N ARG A 212 -7.52 7.58 -10.45
CA ARG A 212 -8.29 6.72 -11.36
C ARG A 212 -8.32 7.19 -12.83
N TYR A 213 -7.99 8.45 -13.10
CA TYR A 213 -8.06 9.04 -14.45
C TYR A 213 -6.89 8.64 -15.35
N ARG A 214 -5.79 8.16 -14.76
CA ARG A 214 -4.57 7.86 -15.50
C ARG A 214 -4.76 6.74 -16.54
N PRO A 215 -3.99 6.74 -17.64
CA PRO A 215 -4.17 5.78 -18.73
C PRO A 215 -4.16 4.30 -18.30
N ASP A 216 -3.23 3.87 -17.45
CA ASP A 216 -3.14 2.45 -17.06
C ASP A 216 -4.33 1.96 -16.23
N GLN A 217 -5.01 2.86 -15.51
CA GLN A 217 -6.27 2.51 -14.82
C GLN A 217 -7.36 2.25 -15.85
N GLN A 218 -7.54 3.17 -16.81
CA GLN A 218 -8.56 3.05 -17.85
C GLN A 218 -8.36 1.79 -18.68
N LEU A 219 -7.12 1.52 -19.13
CA LEU A 219 -6.76 0.29 -19.84
C LEU A 219 -7.18 -0.94 -19.05
N ARG A 220 -6.87 -0.98 -17.75
CA ARG A 220 -7.22 -2.11 -16.88
C ARG A 220 -8.73 -2.30 -16.73
N MET A 221 -9.46 -1.23 -16.42
CA MET A 221 -10.90 -1.32 -16.17
C MET A 221 -11.67 -1.68 -17.44
N ALA A 222 -11.35 -1.04 -18.56
CA ALA A 222 -11.95 -1.33 -19.85
C ALA A 222 -11.63 -2.75 -20.33
N THR A 223 -10.41 -3.23 -20.10
CA THR A 223 -10.02 -4.59 -20.47
C THR A 223 -10.80 -5.62 -19.65
N PHE A 224 -10.96 -5.44 -18.33
CA PHE A 224 -11.84 -6.30 -17.54
C PHE A 224 -13.28 -6.36 -18.09
N ALA A 225 -13.82 -5.20 -18.48
CA ALA A 225 -15.14 -5.12 -19.10
C ALA A 225 -15.22 -5.83 -20.45
N ARG A 226 -14.21 -5.68 -21.31
CA ARG A 226 -14.12 -6.41 -22.57
C ARG A 226 -14.03 -7.93 -22.36
N MET A 227 -13.30 -8.37 -21.34
CA MET A 227 -13.17 -9.79 -20.97
C MET A 227 -14.45 -10.37 -20.34
N GLY A 228 -15.41 -9.54 -19.93
CA GLY A 228 -16.73 -9.98 -19.47
C GLY A 228 -17.07 -9.71 -18.00
N ALA A 229 -16.27 -8.90 -17.29
CA ALA A 229 -16.55 -8.49 -15.92
C ALA A 229 -17.07 -7.06 -15.84
N VAL A 230 -18.06 -6.79 -15.00
CA VAL A 230 -18.32 -5.40 -14.58
C VAL A 230 -17.15 -4.95 -13.71
N ALA A 231 -16.50 -3.85 -14.05
CA ALA A 231 -15.41 -3.28 -13.28
C ALA A 231 -15.81 -1.89 -12.75
N VAL A 232 -15.44 -1.59 -11.50
CA VAL A 232 -15.72 -0.30 -10.88
C VAL A 232 -14.47 0.27 -10.26
N ASP A 233 -14.15 1.51 -10.61
CA ASP A 233 -13.16 2.33 -9.93
C ASP A 233 -13.82 3.43 -9.11
N MET A 234 -13.01 4.10 -8.29
CA MET A 234 -13.43 5.23 -7.45
C MET A 234 -12.26 6.14 -7.15
N ASP A 235 -12.56 7.39 -6.82
CA ASP A 235 -11.59 8.37 -6.37
C ASP A 235 -10.88 7.92 -5.09
N ILE A 236 -9.63 8.33 -4.96
CA ILE A 236 -8.91 8.34 -3.68
C ILE A 236 -9.49 9.50 -2.86
N PHE A 237 -9.64 9.33 -1.55
CA PHE A 237 -10.21 10.37 -0.71
C PHE A 237 -9.34 11.64 -0.75
N GLY A 238 -9.93 12.80 -0.98
CA GLY A 238 -9.21 14.05 -1.20
C GLY A 238 -8.49 14.16 -2.56
N TRP A 239 -8.75 13.26 -3.52
CA TRP A 239 -8.25 13.35 -4.90
C TRP A 239 -9.43 13.40 -5.88
N GLY A 240 -9.20 13.90 -7.09
CA GLY A 240 -10.24 13.92 -8.13
C GLY A 240 -11.45 14.77 -7.73
N ASP A 241 -12.66 14.24 -7.89
CA ASP A 241 -13.88 14.96 -7.50
C ASP A 241 -14.02 15.06 -5.97
N SER A 242 -13.36 14.19 -5.20
CA SER A 242 -13.29 14.30 -3.75
C SER A 242 -12.51 15.54 -3.30
N GLU A 243 -11.47 15.93 -4.03
CA GLU A 243 -10.65 17.11 -3.69
C GLU A 243 -11.49 18.39 -3.65
N ARG A 244 -12.52 18.49 -4.50
CA ARG A 244 -13.45 19.62 -4.54
C ARG A 244 -14.37 19.69 -3.31
N GLN A 245 -14.59 18.57 -2.63
CA GLN A 245 -15.46 18.50 -1.44
C GLN A 245 -14.69 18.79 -0.14
N VAL A 246 -13.45 18.30 -0.03
CA VAL A 246 -12.71 18.28 1.25
C VAL A 246 -11.28 18.82 1.17
N GLY A 247 -10.78 19.15 -0.02
CA GLY A 247 -9.40 19.56 -0.23
C GLY A 247 -8.39 18.41 -0.19
N ARG A 248 -7.23 18.63 -0.81
CA ARG A 248 -6.19 17.59 -0.96
C ARG A 248 -5.61 17.12 0.38
N ASP A 249 -5.49 18.04 1.34
CA ASP A 249 -4.92 17.77 2.66
C ASP A 249 -5.80 16.87 3.54
N ALA A 250 -7.06 16.63 3.16
CA ALA A 250 -7.91 15.66 3.83
C ALA A 250 -7.38 14.23 3.68
N HIS A 251 -6.68 13.93 2.58
CA HIS A 251 -6.17 12.60 2.25
C HIS A 251 -5.25 12.01 3.33
N THR A 252 -4.49 12.86 4.02
CA THR A 252 -3.50 12.44 5.03
C THR A 252 -4.03 12.50 6.46
N GLN A 253 -5.34 12.71 6.64
CA GLN A 253 -5.96 12.75 7.97
C GLN A 253 -6.28 11.36 8.53
N ARG A 254 -6.45 11.29 9.86
CA ARG A 254 -6.64 10.04 10.63
C ARG A 254 -7.81 9.16 10.19
N TYR A 255 -8.82 9.76 9.57
CA TYR A 255 -10.05 9.09 9.11
C TYR A 255 -9.98 8.63 7.64
N SER A 256 -8.92 8.99 6.90
CA SER A 256 -8.80 8.70 5.46
C SER A 256 -8.88 7.19 5.14
N MET A 257 -8.22 6.36 5.95
CA MET A 257 -8.26 4.89 5.80
C MET A 257 -9.68 4.33 5.95
N GLN A 258 -10.45 4.85 6.90
CA GLN A 258 -11.84 4.44 7.13
C GLN A 258 -12.75 4.93 6.00
N ILE A 259 -12.63 6.19 5.57
CA ILE A 259 -13.45 6.73 4.48
C ILE A 259 -13.22 5.95 3.19
N GLN A 260 -11.97 5.68 2.79
CA GLN A 260 -11.71 4.92 1.57
C GLN A 260 -12.19 3.47 1.65
N THR A 261 -12.12 2.85 2.84
CA THR A 261 -12.66 1.50 3.04
C THR A 261 -14.19 1.50 3.03
N LEU A 262 -14.82 2.49 3.66
CA LEU A 262 -16.27 2.73 3.61
C LEU A 262 -16.74 2.89 2.16
N TRP A 263 -16.05 3.72 1.39
CA TRP A 263 -16.36 3.98 -0.02
C TRP A 263 -16.31 2.72 -0.87
N SER A 264 -15.23 1.94 -0.74
CA SER A 264 -15.10 0.67 -1.46
C SER A 264 -16.26 -0.26 -1.13
N LYS A 265 -16.64 -0.36 0.16
CA LYS A 265 -17.77 -1.19 0.61
C LYS A 265 -19.13 -0.66 0.14
N ALA A 266 -19.39 0.64 0.30
CA ALA A 266 -20.65 1.27 -0.06
C ALA A 266 -20.89 1.23 -1.57
N VAL A 267 -19.87 1.48 -2.39
CA VAL A 267 -19.94 1.34 -3.85
C VAL A 267 -20.21 -0.11 -4.23
N THR A 268 -19.55 -1.08 -3.60
CA THR A 268 -19.80 -2.51 -3.85
C THR A 268 -21.26 -2.86 -3.55
N ASP A 269 -21.77 -2.50 -2.36
CA ASP A 269 -23.15 -2.76 -1.96
C ASP A 269 -24.16 -2.09 -2.90
N TRP A 270 -23.93 -0.83 -3.27
CA TRP A 270 -24.77 -0.09 -4.19
C TRP A 270 -24.80 -0.73 -5.59
N VAL A 271 -23.63 -1.07 -6.16
CA VAL A 271 -23.55 -1.71 -7.48
C VAL A 271 -24.30 -3.04 -7.48
N LEU A 272 -24.14 -3.86 -6.43
CA LEU A 272 -24.86 -5.14 -6.31
C LEU A 272 -26.38 -4.97 -6.16
N ALA A 273 -26.83 -3.91 -5.48
CA ALA A 273 -28.25 -3.61 -5.37
C ALA A 273 -28.84 -3.07 -6.69
N ALA A 274 -28.07 -2.24 -7.41
CA ALA A 274 -28.51 -1.57 -8.63
C ALA A 274 -28.46 -2.46 -9.88
N ARG A 275 -27.60 -3.49 -9.90
CA ARG A 275 -27.33 -4.32 -11.08
C ARG A 275 -27.73 -5.78 -10.89
N ARG A 276 -28.70 -6.23 -11.68
CA ARG A 276 -29.18 -7.62 -11.69
C ARG A 276 -28.34 -8.56 -12.56
N ASP A 277 -27.42 -8.02 -13.33
CA ASP A 277 -26.52 -8.75 -14.22
C ASP A 277 -25.18 -9.12 -13.56
N ILE A 278 -25.07 -8.97 -12.23
CA ILE A 278 -23.86 -9.37 -11.49
C ILE A 278 -24.06 -10.73 -10.82
N ASP A 279 -23.06 -11.59 -10.99
CA ASP A 279 -22.91 -12.84 -10.24
C ASP A 279 -22.23 -12.58 -8.90
N THR A 280 -23.00 -12.64 -7.81
CA THR A 280 -22.49 -12.41 -6.45
C THR A 280 -21.52 -13.49 -5.96
N ALA A 281 -21.40 -14.62 -6.66
CA ALA A 281 -20.38 -15.64 -6.35
C ALA A 281 -19.02 -15.33 -6.99
N ARG A 282 -18.94 -14.37 -7.92
CA ARG A 282 -17.72 -14.00 -8.66
C ARG A 282 -17.33 -12.54 -8.41
N LEU A 283 -17.18 -12.19 -7.15
CA LEU A 283 -16.66 -10.88 -6.73
C LEU A 283 -15.15 -10.92 -6.61
N ALA A 284 -14.46 -9.92 -7.16
CA ALA A 284 -13.02 -9.80 -7.05
C ALA A 284 -12.56 -8.36 -6.79
N ALA A 285 -11.37 -8.22 -6.23
CA ALA A 285 -10.75 -6.91 -6.00
C ALA A 285 -9.29 -6.89 -6.44
N THR A 286 -8.86 -5.77 -7.01
CA THR A 286 -7.46 -5.55 -7.39
C THR A 286 -7.09 -4.09 -7.28
N GLY A 287 -5.88 -3.80 -6.85
CA GLY A 287 -5.35 -2.45 -6.82
C GLY A 287 -3.84 -2.49 -6.73
N GLY A 288 -3.20 -1.42 -7.15
CA GLY A 288 -1.75 -1.30 -7.12
C GLY A 288 -1.28 -0.34 -6.03
N SER A 289 -0.14 -0.61 -5.41
CA SER A 289 0.41 0.21 -4.32
C SER A 289 -0.63 0.37 -3.19
N GLY A 290 -0.98 1.59 -2.75
CA GLY A 290 -2.04 1.81 -1.76
C GLY A 290 -3.41 1.22 -2.16
N GLY A 291 -3.70 1.07 -3.45
CA GLY A 291 -4.90 0.37 -3.92
C GLY A 291 -4.91 -1.12 -3.56
N ALA A 292 -3.74 -1.77 -3.45
CA ALA A 292 -3.63 -3.15 -2.97
C ALA A 292 -4.00 -3.25 -1.49
N THR A 293 -3.59 -2.27 -0.68
CA THR A 293 -4.01 -2.14 0.72
C THR A 293 -5.52 -1.98 0.81
N HIS A 294 -6.14 -1.12 -0.01
CA HIS A 294 -7.60 -0.96 0.01
C HIS A 294 -8.38 -2.17 -0.53
N ALA A 295 -7.83 -2.94 -1.49
CA ALA A 295 -8.42 -4.21 -1.89
C ALA A 295 -8.42 -5.23 -0.72
N LEU A 296 -7.34 -5.28 0.06
CA LEU A 296 -7.27 -6.09 1.28
C LEU A 296 -8.27 -5.61 2.34
N LEU A 297 -8.33 -4.31 2.62
CA LEU A 297 -9.24 -3.75 3.62
C LEU A 297 -10.71 -3.94 3.23
N LEU A 298 -11.05 -3.85 1.94
CA LEU A 298 -12.37 -4.18 1.43
C LEU A 298 -12.72 -5.63 1.76
N ALA A 299 -11.86 -6.58 1.43
CA ALA A 299 -12.08 -7.99 1.72
C ALA A 299 -12.09 -8.31 3.23
N LEU A 300 -11.39 -7.51 4.05
CA LEU A 300 -11.43 -7.61 5.51
C LEU A 300 -12.84 -7.31 6.05
N VAL A 301 -13.51 -6.28 5.51
CA VAL A 301 -14.86 -5.86 5.94
C VAL A 301 -15.99 -6.49 5.13
N ASP A 302 -15.67 -7.21 4.06
CA ASP A 302 -16.61 -7.87 3.18
C ASP A 302 -16.14 -9.28 2.80
N GLY A 303 -16.76 -10.27 3.44
CA GLY A 303 -16.43 -11.68 3.22
C GLY A 303 -16.82 -12.24 1.85
N ARG A 304 -17.53 -11.50 1.00
CA ARG A 304 -18.08 -12.03 -0.27
C ARG A 304 -17.06 -12.14 -1.41
N PHE A 305 -15.88 -11.52 -1.30
CA PHE A 305 -14.87 -11.52 -2.36
C PHE A 305 -14.29 -12.93 -2.63
N ALA A 306 -14.50 -13.46 -3.83
CA ALA A 306 -14.05 -14.77 -4.25
C ALA A 306 -12.58 -14.81 -4.68
N ALA A 307 -12.02 -13.71 -5.20
CA ALA A 307 -10.62 -13.64 -5.63
C ALA A 307 -10.00 -12.25 -5.41
N LEU A 308 -8.73 -12.19 -5.04
CA LEU A 308 -7.99 -10.94 -4.83
C LEU A 308 -6.70 -10.90 -5.65
N ALA A 309 -6.37 -9.75 -6.22
CA ALA A 309 -5.10 -9.53 -6.92
C ALA A 309 -4.40 -8.24 -6.46
N PRO A 310 -3.80 -8.21 -5.26
CA PRO A 310 -2.98 -7.08 -4.80
C PRO A 310 -1.68 -6.94 -5.61
N VAL A 311 -1.38 -5.72 -6.06
CA VAL A 311 -0.23 -5.45 -6.95
C VAL A 311 0.77 -4.49 -6.30
N VAL A 312 2.05 -4.89 -6.28
CA VAL A 312 3.22 -4.10 -5.85
C VAL A 312 3.08 -3.45 -4.46
N HIS A 313 2.57 -4.20 -3.47
CA HIS A 313 2.49 -3.68 -2.10
C HIS A 313 2.74 -4.67 -0.95
N LEU A 314 1.80 -5.59 -0.70
CA LEU A 314 1.59 -6.24 0.60
C LEU A 314 2.81 -7.08 1.06
N VAL A 315 3.71 -6.46 1.83
CA VAL A 315 4.91 -7.09 2.37
C VAL A 315 4.95 -7.08 3.89
N SER A 316 5.79 -7.93 4.48
CA SER A 316 5.92 -8.07 5.94
C SER A 316 6.55 -6.85 6.62
N HIS A 317 7.35 -6.07 5.88
CA HIS A 317 8.19 -4.99 6.40
C HIS A 317 7.74 -3.58 5.98
N PHE A 318 6.56 -3.42 5.38
CA PHE A 318 6.00 -2.13 5.03
C PHE A 318 4.45 -2.17 5.02
N ASP A 319 3.84 -1.35 5.88
CA ASP A 319 2.37 -1.34 6.08
C ASP A 319 1.64 -0.35 5.17
N GLY A 320 2.37 0.52 4.46
CA GLY A 320 1.83 1.60 3.63
C GLY A 320 2.21 2.96 4.18
N GLY A 321 2.74 3.83 3.31
CA GLY A 321 3.37 5.08 3.72
C GLY A 321 2.39 6.23 3.96
N CYS A 322 1.16 6.11 3.47
CA CYS A 322 0.11 7.09 3.66
C CYS A 322 -0.78 6.74 4.86
N PRO A 323 -1.29 7.74 5.61
CA PRO A 323 -2.33 7.53 6.62
C PRO A 323 -3.61 6.86 6.08
N CYS A 324 -3.90 6.93 4.77
CA CYS A 324 -5.01 6.18 4.18
C CYS A 324 -4.77 4.66 4.17
N GLU A 325 -3.52 4.22 4.28
CA GLU A 325 -3.11 2.80 4.24
C GLU A 325 -2.84 2.23 5.63
N SER A 326 -2.24 3.05 6.51
CA SER A 326 -1.74 2.61 7.82
C SER A 326 -2.10 3.56 8.97
N GLY A 327 -3.08 4.46 8.78
CA GLY A 327 -3.53 5.41 9.81
C GLY A 327 -4.32 4.76 10.94
N ARG A 328 -4.80 3.52 10.74
CA ARG A 328 -5.40 2.68 11.78
C ARG A 328 -4.49 1.49 12.10
N PRO A 329 -4.42 1.04 13.36
CA PRO A 329 -3.44 0.05 13.82
C PRO A 329 -3.84 -1.41 13.47
N VAL A 330 -4.33 -1.66 12.26
CA VAL A 330 -4.81 -2.99 11.85
C VAL A 330 -3.71 -4.07 11.90
N THR A 331 -2.45 -3.69 11.71
CA THR A 331 -1.29 -4.58 11.81
C THR A 331 -0.85 -4.86 13.24
N LEU A 332 -1.47 -4.24 14.25
CA LEU A 332 -1.25 -4.58 15.67
C LEU A 332 -2.17 -5.71 16.16
N ALA A 333 -3.12 -6.16 15.33
CA ALA A 333 -4.02 -7.28 15.64
C ALA A 333 -3.24 -8.56 15.99
N GLY A 334 -3.81 -9.36 16.90
CA GLY A 334 -3.27 -10.65 17.32
C GLY A 334 -1.92 -10.55 18.04
N GLY A 335 -1.68 -9.44 18.75
CA GLY A 335 -0.41 -9.13 19.43
C GLY A 335 0.71 -8.68 18.49
N GLY A 336 0.39 -8.32 17.25
CA GLY A 336 1.32 -7.97 16.19
C GLY A 336 1.15 -8.88 14.97
N SER A 337 1.06 -8.25 13.80
CA SER A 337 0.83 -8.89 12.50
C SER A 337 1.49 -8.07 11.38
N CYS A 338 1.18 -8.39 10.12
CA CYS A 338 1.60 -7.66 8.93
C CYS A 338 0.65 -7.90 7.75
N MET A 339 0.85 -7.17 6.65
CA MET A 339 -0.03 -7.22 5.48
C MET A 339 -0.19 -8.63 4.86
N PRO A 340 0.86 -9.46 4.70
CA PRO A 340 0.71 -10.84 4.22
C PRO A 340 -0.13 -11.74 5.13
N GLU A 341 0.00 -11.60 6.45
CA GLU A 341 -0.78 -12.41 7.39
C GLU A 341 -2.25 -11.99 7.41
N LEU A 342 -2.53 -10.68 7.34
CA LEU A 342 -3.90 -10.17 7.18
C LEU A 342 -4.51 -10.64 5.85
N LEU A 343 -3.73 -10.61 4.75
CA LEU A 343 -4.15 -11.17 3.46
C LEU A 343 -4.51 -12.66 3.59
N ALA A 344 -3.69 -13.44 4.29
CA ALA A 344 -3.96 -14.86 4.50
C ALA A 344 -5.20 -15.08 5.38
N ALA A 345 -5.36 -14.31 6.46
CA ALA A 345 -6.51 -14.38 7.34
C ALA A 345 -7.81 -14.07 6.60
N VAL A 346 -7.78 -13.09 5.70
CA VAL A 346 -8.94 -12.75 4.89
C VAL A 346 -9.16 -13.79 3.80
N MET A 347 -8.16 -14.11 2.99
CA MET A 347 -8.39 -14.82 1.72
C MET A 347 -8.23 -16.33 1.79
N ALA A 348 -7.37 -16.91 2.63
CA ALA A 348 -7.14 -18.37 2.58
C ALA A 348 -8.46 -19.15 2.80
N PRO A 349 -8.77 -20.17 1.97
CA PRO A 349 -7.99 -20.72 0.85
C PRO A 349 -8.33 -20.18 -0.55
N ARG A 350 -9.04 -19.06 -0.66
CA ARG A 350 -9.54 -18.48 -1.92
C ARG A 350 -8.41 -18.06 -2.87
N PRO A 351 -8.65 -18.07 -4.19
CA PRO A 351 -7.67 -17.64 -5.18
C PRO A 351 -7.11 -16.23 -4.91
N THR A 352 -5.78 -16.11 -4.89
CA THR A 352 -5.08 -14.85 -4.67
C THR A 352 -3.83 -14.74 -5.56
N LEU A 353 -3.67 -13.61 -6.25
CA LEU A 353 -2.45 -13.28 -6.99
C LEU A 353 -1.73 -12.11 -6.33
N VAL A 354 -0.51 -12.32 -5.83
CA VAL A 354 0.36 -11.23 -5.37
C VAL A 354 1.34 -10.88 -6.48
N VAL A 355 1.28 -9.65 -6.99
CA VAL A 355 2.23 -9.16 -8.00
C VAL A 355 3.32 -8.35 -7.33
N SER A 356 4.58 -8.57 -7.73
CA SER A 356 5.76 -7.93 -7.14
C SER A 356 6.80 -7.57 -8.21
N ASP A 357 7.74 -6.70 -7.88
CA ASP A 357 8.87 -6.31 -8.72
C ASP A 357 10.17 -6.18 -7.93
N GLY A 358 11.31 -6.10 -8.61
CA GLY A 358 12.62 -5.95 -7.96
C GLY A 358 13.00 -4.50 -7.63
N GLY A 359 12.22 -3.52 -8.10
CA GLY A 359 12.53 -2.10 -7.99
C GLY A 359 11.96 -1.42 -6.74
N ASP A 360 11.15 -2.12 -5.95
CA ASP A 360 10.48 -1.60 -4.76
C ASP A 360 10.58 -2.53 -3.53
N TRP A 361 9.78 -2.26 -2.49
CA TRP A 361 9.78 -3.05 -1.26
C TRP A 361 9.28 -4.50 -1.46
N THR A 362 8.61 -4.80 -2.56
CA THR A 362 8.12 -6.14 -2.92
C THR A 362 9.19 -7.06 -3.50
N ALA A 363 10.44 -6.59 -3.64
CA ALA A 363 11.57 -7.41 -4.07
C ALA A 363 11.78 -8.67 -3.21
N THR A 364 11.32 -8.65 -1.95
CA THR A 364 11.39 -9.80 -1.04
C THR A 364 10.30 -10.84 -1.25
N CYS A 365 9.24 -10.50 -1.98
CA CYS A 365 8.02 -11.30 -2.07
C CYS A 365 8.29 -12.75 -2.50
N PRO A 366 9.12 -13.04 -3.52
CA PRO A 366 9.36 -14.42 -3.96
C PRO A 366 10.02 -15.30 -2.90
N THR A 367 10.80 -14.71 -1.99
CA THR A 367 11.63 -15.45 -1.04
C THR A 367 11.13 -15.39 0.40
N LEU A 368 10.35 -14.37 0.77
CA LEU A 368 9.82 -14.17 2.12
C LEU A 368 8.30 -14.34 2.17
N GLU A 369 7.56 -13.41 1.55
CA GLU A 369 6.12 -13.35 1.71
C GLU A 369 5.37 -14.46 0.99
N TYR A 370 5.75 -14.79 -0.24
CA TYR A 370 5.06 -15.81 -1.02
C TYR A 370 5.17 -17.21 -0.40
N PRO A 371 6.35 -17.70 0.04
CA PRO A 371 6.43 -18.97 0.76
C PRO A 371 5.61 -19.00 2.06
N PHE A 372 5.55 -17.87 2.79
CA PHE A 372 4.69 -17.74 3.97
C PHE A 372 3.21 -17.90 3.63
N LEU A 373 2.74 -17.25 2.56
CA LEU A 373 1.36 -17.39 2.07
C LEU A 373 1.08 -18.82 1.60
N GLN A 374 1.96 -19.42 0.80
CA GLN A 374 1.80 -20.79 0.30
C GLN A 374 1.67 -21.79 1.45
N ARG A 375 2.43 -21.62 2.53
CA ARG A 375 2.32 -22.45 3.73
C ARG A 375 0.92 -22.39 4.34
N ILE A 376 0.35 -21.19 4.48
CA ILE A 376 -0.97 -21.00 5.06
C ILE A 376 -2.06 -21.59 4.15
N TRP A 377 -2.00 -21.34 2.84
CA TRP A 377 -2.91 -22.00 1.89
C TRP A 377 -2.74 -23.53 1.89
N GLY A 378 -1.53 -24.03 2.15
CA GLY A 378 -1.22 -25.44 2.31
C GLY A 378 -1.97 -26.12 3.44
N PHE A 379 -2.32 -25.41 4.51
CA PHE A 379 -3.18 -25.94 5.58
C PHE A 379 -4.58 -26.35 5.13
N TYR A 380 -5.02 -25.83 3.97
CA TYR A 380 -6.30 -26.14 3.34
C TYR A 380 -6.15 -27.05 2.12
N GLY A 381 -4.94 -27.56 1.84
CA GLY A 381 -4.65 -28.28 0.60
C GLY A 381 -4.76 -27.41 -0.66
N ALA A 382 -4.61 -26.08 -0.52
CA ALA A 382 -4.85 -25.12 -1.60
C ALA A 382 -3.62 -24.25 -1.92
N ALA A 383 -2.40 -24.76 -1.70
CA ALA A 383 -1.15 -23.98 -1.89
C ALA A 383 -1.04 -23.33 -3.28
N ASP A 384 -1.59 -23.95 -4.33
CA ASP A 384 -1.58 -23.44 -5.71
C ASP A 384 -2.61 -22.33 -5.96
N ALA A 385 -3.57 -22.12 -5.06
CA ALA A 385 -4.56 -21.06 -5.18
C ALA A 385 -3.99 -19.68 -4.80
N VAL A 386 -2.82 -19.62 -4.14
CA VAL A 386 -2.04 -18.39 -4.00
C VAL A 386 -0.86 -18.42 -4.95
N ARG A 387 -0.68 -17.35 -5.75
CA ARG A 387 0.37 -17.26 -6.77
C ARG A 387 1.14 -15.96 -6.63
N ASN A 388 2.42 -15.97 -7.02
CA ASN A 388 3.23 -14.77 -7.15
C ASN A 388 3.69 -14.57 -8.59
N ALA A 389 3.37 -13.40 -9.16
CA ALA A 389 3.96 -12.92 -10.40
C ALA A 389 5.05 -11.90 -10.04
N HIS A 390 6.32 -12.28 -10.24
CA HIS A 390 7.47 -11.44 -9.92
C HIS A 390 8.17 -10.92 -11.17
N PHE A 391 8.36 -9.60 -11.22
CA PHE A 391 9.00 -8.89 -12.33
C PHE A 391 10.31 -8.27 -11.85
N ALA A 392 11.38 -9.08 -11.81
CA ALA A 392 12.65 -8.73 -11.16
C ALA A 392 13.31 -7.45 -11.70
N ASP A 393 13.20 -7.19 -13.00
CA ASP A 393 13.84 -6.04 -13.67
C ASP A 393 12.94 -4.81 -13.76
N GLU A 394 11.72 -4.88 -13.23
CA GLU A 394 10.75 -3.79 -13.27
C GLU A 394 10.75 -2.95 -11.99
N ARG A 395 9.94 -1.88 -11.98
CA ARG A 395 9.84 -0.93 -10.86
C ARG A 395 8.37 -0.75 -10.42
N HIS A 396 8.20 0.09 -9.40
CA HIS A 396 6.92 0.42 -8.78
C HIS A 396 5.94 1.14 -9.73
N ASP A 397 5.14 0.36 -10.44
CA ASP A 397 4.10 0.81 -11.35
C ASP A 397 2.99 -0.23 -11.48
N TYR A 398 1.90 0.13 -12.17
CA TYR A 398 0.90 -0.84 -12.66
C TYR A 398 0.97 -0.98 -14.18
N GLY A 399 2.18 -1.23 -14.69
CA GLY A 399 2.53 -1.37 -16.10
C GLY A 399 1.94 -2.61 -16.77
N ALA A 400 2.19 -2.71 -18.08
CA ALA A 400 1.56 -3.72 -18.95
C ALA A 400 1.79 -5.16 -18.49
N ASN A 401 2.98 -5.49 -17.99
CA ASN A 401 3.31 -6.83 -17.47
C ASN A 401 2.48 -7.18 -16.23
N LYS A 402 2.40 -6.26 -15.26
CA LYS A 402 1.56 -6.42 -14.07
C LYS A 402 0.08 -6.54 -14.44
N ARG A 403 -0.41 -5.72 -15.39
CA ARG A 403 -1.79 -5.81 -15.88
C ARG A 403 -2.09 -7.15 -16.55
N ARG A 404 -1.20 -7.62 -17.44
CA ARG A 404 -1.33 -8.94 -18.09
C ARG A 404 -1.39 -10.10 -17.11
N ALA A 405 -0.58 -10.08 -16.05
CA ALA A 405 -0.65 -11.09 -15.00
C ALA A 405 -2.02 -11.11 -14.30
N VAL A 406 -2.56 -9.93 -14.00
CA VAL A 406 -3.90 -9.82 -13.40
C VAL A 406 -5.02 -10.22 -14.37
N TYR A 407 -4.92 -9.87 -15.66
CA TYR A 407 -5.87 -10.35 -16.68
C TYR A 407 -5.89 -11.87 -16.75
N ALA A 408 -4.73 -12.51 -16.84
CA ALA A 408 -4.64 -13.97 -16.90
C ALA A 408 -5.22 -14.63 -15.65
N PHE A 409 -4.91 -14.09 -14.46
CA PHE A 409 -5.43 -14.59 -13.20
C PHE A 409 -6.96 -14.48 -13.11
N PHE A 410 -7.54 -13.34 -13.46
CA PHE A 410 -8.99 -13.17 -13.42
C PHE A 410 -9.71 -13.90 -14.55
N ALA A 411 -9.09 -14.07 -15.72
CA ALA A 411 -9.64 -14.93 -16.77
C ALA A 411 -9.86 -16.35 -16.27
N GLU A 412 -8.85 -16.92 -15.61
CA GLU A 412 -8.93 -18.25 -15.02
C GLU A 412 -9.93 -18.32 -13.85
N THR A 413 -9.82 -17.40 -12.88
CA THR A 413 -10.56 -17.49 -11.62
C THR A 413 -12.01 -17.04 -11.70
N LEU A 414 -12.33 -16.14 -12.63
CA LEU A 414 -13.69 -15.60 -12.80
C LEU A 414 -14.36 -16.07 -14.10
N GLY A 415 -13.66 -16.86 -14.92
CA GLY A 415 -14.16 -17.36 -16.20
C GLY A 415 -14.35 -16.23 -17.22
N LEU A 416 -13.40 -15.31 -17.32
CA LEU A 416 -13.41 -14.24 -18.32
C LEU A 416 -12.81 -14.70 -19.65
N ASP A 417 -13.10 -14.02 -20.75
CA ASP A 417 -12.52 -14.31 -22.06
C ASP A 417 -11.12 -13.67 -22.21
N PRO A 418 -10.02 -14.45 -22.14
CA PRO A 418 -8.67 -13.91 -22.29
C PRO A 418 -8.39 -13.39 -23.71
N ALA A 419 -9.15 -13.80 -24.73
CA ALA A 419 -8.98 -13.28 -26.09
C ALA A 419 -9.40 -11.80 -26.21
N GLN A 420 -10.19 -11.29 -25.25
CA GLN A 420 -10.56 -9.88 -25.18
C GLN A 420 -9.58 -9.02 -24.36
N ALA A 421 -8.50 -9.62 -23.83
CA ALA A 421 -7.44 -8.92 -23.12
C ALA A 421 -6.53 -8.10 -24.06
N ASP A 422 -7.14 -7.23 -24.88
CA ASP A 422 -6.50 -6.40 -25.90
C ASP A 422 -6.69 -4.92 -25.59
N GLU A 423 -5.65 -4.32 -25.02
CA GLU A 423 -5.62 -2.90 -24.63
C GLU A 423 -5.61 -1.94 -25.83
N SER A 424 -5.23 -2.39 -27.04
CA SER A 424 -5.22 -1.54 -28.24
C SER A 424 -6.63 -1.10 -28.67
N ARG A 425 -7.66 -1.80 -28.18
CA ARG A 425 -9.08 -1.52 -28.43
C ARG A 425 -9.73 -0.68 -27.33
N VAL A 426 -8.94 -0.19 -26.36
CA VAL A 426 -9.41 0.70 -25.31
C VAL A 426 -9.21 2.16 -25.72
N GLU A 427 -10.31 2.90 -25.76
CA GLU A 427 -10.30 4.36 -25.88
C GLU A 427 -9.84 5.00 -24.56
N LEU A 428 -8.77 5.79 -24.59
CA LEU A 428 -8.36 6.61 -23.45
C LEU A 428 -9.14 7.91 -23.44
N LEU A 429 -9.87 8.14 -22.36
CA LEU A 429 -10.69 9.32 -22.15
C LEU A 429 -9.88 10.40 -21.43
N PRO A 430 -10.09 11.70 -21.77
CA PRO A 430 -9.56 12.79 -20.98
C PRO A 430 -10.21 12.79 -19.60
N GLU A 431 -9.52 13.33 -18.58
CA GLU A 431 -10.02 13.42 -17.21
C GLU A 431 -11.42 14.04 -17.13
N SER A 432 -11.67 15.11 -17.91
CA SER A 432 -12.97 15.80 -17.93
C SER A 432 -14.14 14.88 -18.32
N ALA A 433 -13.91 13.84 -19.12
CA ALA A 433 -14.93 12.86 -19.49
C ALA A 433 -15.19 11.81 -18.40
N LEU A 434 -14.30 11.69 -17.42
CA LEU A 434 -14.38 10.75 -16.29
C LEU A 434 -14.81 11.39 -14.98
N ARG A 435 -14.84 12.74 -14.90
CA ARG A 435 -15.43 13.47 -13.77
C ARG A 435 -16.92 13.14 -13.64
N SER A 436 -17.36 12.95 -12.41
CA SER A 436 -18.75 12.59 -12.09
C SER A 436 -19.61 13.82 -11.83
N PHE A 437 -18.97 14.89 -11.38
CA PHE A 437 -19.57 16.22 -11.31
C PHE A 437 -19.16 17.05 -12.53
N GLY A 438 -20.08 17.87 -13.02
CA GLY A 438 -19.71 18.99 -13.89
C GLY A 438 -18.96 20.06 -13.09
N ASP A 439 -19.05 21.32 -13.52
CA ASP A 439 -18.36 22.42 -12.85
C ASP A 439 -18.90 22.72 -11.45
N GLU A 440 -20.12 22.28 -11.14
CA GLU A 440 -20.77 22.46 -9.84
C GLU A 440 -20.95 21.15 -9.08
N LEU A 441 -20.73 21.19 -7.75
CA LEU A 441 -21.04 20.09 -6.85
C LEU A 441 -22.55 20.03 -6.57
N PRO A 442 -23.11 18.85 -6.22
CA PRO A 442 -24.48 18.72 -5.73
C PRO A 442 -24.79 19.72 -4.62
N GLU A 443 -26.03 20.21 -4.54
CA GLU A 443 -26.43 21.19 -3.52
C GLU A 443 -26.10 20.73 -2.09
N ARG A 444 -26.40 19.46 -1.80
CA ARG A 444 -26.16 18.77 -0.53
C ARG A 444 -24.69 18.44 -0.25
N ALA A 445 -23.78 18.61 -1.21
CA ALA A 445 -22.40 18.20 -1.06
C ALA A 445 -21.64 19.06 -0.02
N LEU A 446 -20.79 18.41 0.76
CA LEU A 446 -19.81 19.07 1.62
C LEU A 446 -18.87 19.91 0.75
N ARG A 447 -18.45 21.05 1.29
CA ARG A 447 -17.59 22.03 0.60
C ARG A 447 -16.28 22.31 1.34
N SER A 448 -16.06 21.68 2.49
CA SER A 448 -14.79 21.80 3.21
C SER A 448 -14.48 20.59 4.08
N ARG A 449 -13.20 20.42 4.40
CA ARG A 449 -12.72 19.47 5.42
C ARG A 449 -13.38 19.72 6.78
N ASP A 450 -13.53 20.97 7.19
CA ASP A 450 -14.08 21.32 8.50
C ASP A 450 -15.56 20.89 8.64
N GLU A 451 -16.34 20.93 7.56
CA GLU A 451 -17.71 20.38 7.56
C GLU A 451 -17.71 18.86 7.74
N LEU A 452 -16.80 18.16 7.06
CA LEU A 452 -16.60 16.73 7.25
C LEU A 452 -16.20 16.41 8.69
N GLU A 453 -15.20 17.10 9.24
CA GLU A 453 -14.71 16.86 10.60
C GLU A 453 -15.82 17.06 11.65
N ARG A 454 -16.61 18.13 11.56
CA ARG A 454 -17.79 18.35 12.42
C ARG A 454 -18.86 17.27 12.29
N MET A 455 -18.98 16.64 11.12
CA MET A 455 -19.89 15.52 10.92
C MET A 455 -19.32 14.24 11.54
N LEU A 456 -18.03 13.97 11.36
CA LEU A 456 -17.37 12.79 11.93
C LEU A 456 -17.36 12.81 13.46
N GLU A 457 -17.22 13.99 14.09
CA GLU A 457 -17.36 14.16 15.55
C GLU A 457 -18.72 13.70 16.10
N LYS A 458 -19.77 13.66 15.25
CA LYS A 458 -21.11 13.19 15.64
C LYS A 458 -21.30 11.69 15.43
N LEU A 459 -20.35 11.02 14.77
CA LEU A 459 -20.38 9.57 14.56
C LEU A 459 -19.70 8.80 15.71
N GLU A 460 -18.81 9.47 16.45
CA GLU A 460 -18.03 8.93 17.57
C GLU A 460 -18.90 8.50 18.77
#